data_AF-A0AAN5N7P1-F1
#
_entry.id   AF-A0AAN5N7P1-F1
#
_cell.length_a   1.000
_cell.length_b   1.000
_cell.length_c   1.000
_cell.angle_alpha   90.00
_cell.angle_beta   90.00
_cell.angle_gamma   90.00
#
_symmetry.space_group_name_H-M   'P 1'
#
loop_
_entity.id
_entity.type
_entity.pdbx_description
1 polymer ?
#
loop_
_entity_poly.entity_id
_entity_poly.type
_entity_poly.pdbx_seq_one_letter_code
_entity_poly.pdbx_strand_id
1 'polypeptide(L)'
;MVKINKKVIWIFVIIGIIFVGISSTDLVEENETISFPYEFEVDNYNIEIEYSKLYDNYLLTKYKIRRKDGSYIGENEANLSTFIIKYDSAFSFGPHIISSKVIDNKIKEEISIDFVAAIEKHLEKVKIRHALAGKYIDGTKEIKKEGVVNLSNENYIRLNKKIKIDDINLTVSNLGNFEFGSILNLFTENLEDEEIENFHENYSVKLKSNDFSKIYEIKQMMVLDGKAVDAVIEWNKINKDTKLVEFFIVDLLYDVDLIDFNNFELFVVNKNTNEETKIY
;
A
#
# COMPACT_ATOMS: atom_id res chain seq x y z
N MET A 1 7.99 -2.56 49.55
CA MET A 1 7.90 -3.61 48.52
C MET A 1 6.46 -3.63 48.01
N VAL A 2 6.20 -2.97 46.88
CA VAL A 2 4.87 -2.88 46.25
C VAL A 2 5.06 -3.27 44.79
N LYS A 3 4.39 -4.34 44.38
CA LYS A 3 4.41 -4.88 43.01
C LYS A 3 3.63 -3.95 42.09
N ILE A 4 4.29 -3.34 41.12
CA ILE A 4 3.63 -2.70 39.98
C ILE A 4 3.46 -3.77 38.90
N ASN A 5 2.21 -4.14 38.68
CA ASN A 5 1.78 -5.06 37.64
C ASN A 5 1.72 -4.26 36.31
N LYS A 6 2.82 -4.23 35.56
CA LYS A 6 2.82 -3.65 34.20
C LYS A 6 2.45 -4.73 33.20
N LYS A 7 1.22 -4.64 32.70
CA LYS A 7 0.80 -5.26 31.44
C LYS A 7 1.88 -4.98 30.40
N VAL A 8 2.46 -6.03 29.84
CA VAL A 8 3.34 -5.95 28.67
C VAL A 8 2.43 -5.59 27.49
N ILE A 9 2.38 -4.30 27.17
CA ILE A 9 1.81 -3.81 25.92
C ILE A 9 2.89 -4.09 24.86
N TRP A 10 2.63 -5.10 24.02
CA TRP A 10 3.43 -5.36 22.83
C TRP A 10 3.19 -4.22 21.84
N ILE A 11 4.06 -3.22 21.86
CA ILE A 11 4.13 -2.20 20.81
C ILE A 11 4.74 -2.89 19.60
N PHE A 12 3.92 -3.23 18.60
CA PHE A 12 4.40 -3.58 17.28
C PHE A 12 4.96 -2.29 16.65
N VAL A 13 6.27 -2.17 16.63
CA VAL A 13 6.95 -1.14 15.84
C VAL A 13 6.87 -1.59 14.38
N ILE A 14 5.84 -1.16 13.66
CA ILE A 14 5.88 -1.11 12.19
C ILE A 14 6.89 -0.01 11.88
N ILE A 15 8.14 -0.38 11.60
CA ILE A 15 9.15 0.57 11.11
C ILE A 15 8.74 0.90 9.68
N GLY A 16 7.93 1.94 9.51
CA GLY A 16 7.84 2.64 8.23
C GLY A 16 9.21 3.22 7.94
N ILE A 17 9.90 2.69 6.93
CA ILE A 17 11.16 3.26 6.47
C ILE A 17 10.81 4.45 5.59
N ILE A 18 10.89 5.67 6.15
CA ILE A 18 10.85 6.89 5.35
C ILE A 18 12.22 7.05 4.68
N PHE A 19 12.34 6.69 3.41
CA PHE A 19 13.53 7.02 2.62
C PHE A 19 13.43 8.47 2.11
N VAL A 20 14.05 9.41 2.83
CA VAL A 20 14.48 10.69 2.22
C VAL A 20 15.90 10.50 1.71
N GLY A 21 16.04 9.81 0.58
CA GLY A 21 17.33 9.49 0.00
C GLY A 21 17.70 10.42 -1.14
N ILE A 22 18.55 11.42 -0.90
CA ILE A 22 19.33 12.06 -1.98
C ILE A 22 20.43 11.06 -2.34
N SER A 23 20.21 10.24 -3.36
CA SER A 23 21.25 9.36 -3.89
C SER A 23 21.52 9.69 -5.35
N SER A 24 22.53 10.53 -5.60
CA SER A 24 23.13 10.66 -6.94
C SER A 24 23.57 9.28 -7.40
N THR A 25 22.97 8.72 -8.44
CA THR A 25 23.56 7.56 -9.12
C THR A 25 23.42 7.64 -10.63
N ASP A 26 24.58 7.46 -11.24
CA ASP A 26 24.83 7.34 -12.67
C ASP A 26 23.88 6.35 -13.37
N LEU A 27 23.62 6.65 -14.64
CA LEU A 27 22.98 5.77 -15.62
C LEU A 27 23.77 4.46 -15.76
N VAL A 28 23.48 3.46 -14.93
CA VAL A 28 24.00 2.10 -15.06
C VAL A 28 23.03 1.29 -15.94
N GLU A 29 23.58 0.57 -16.93
CA GLU A 29 22.87 -0.20 -17.97
C GLU A 29 21.68 -1.03 -17.41
N GLU A 30 20.47 -0.67 -17.83
CA GLU A 30 19.19 -1.20 -17.34
C GLU A 30 18.57 -2.23 -18.29
N ASN A 31 19.06 -3.47 -18.36
CA ASN A 31 18.55 -4.39 -19.39
C ASN A 31 17.91 -5.69 -18.92
N GLU A 32 18.03 -6.12 -17.66
CA GLU A 32 17.38 -7.36 -17.22
C GLU A 32 16.08 -7.09 -16.46
N THR A 33 14.96 -7.18 -17.19
CA THR A 33 13.63 -7.33 -16.60
C THR A 33 13.61 -8.58 -15.72
N ILE A 34 13.17 -8.42 -14.48
CA ILE A 34 13.05 -9.56 -13.58
C ILE A 34 11.92 -10.48 -14.07
N SER A 35 12.22 -11.77 -14.17
CA SER A 35 11.21 -12.76 -14.55
C SER A 35 10.57 -13.35 -13.30
N PHE A 36 9.24 -13.42 -13.30
CA PHE A 36 8.45 -14.01 -12.23
C PHE A 36 7.74 -15.30 -12.73
N PRO A 37 7.47 -16.27 -11.84
CA PRO A 37 7.86 -16.31 -10.44
C PRO A 37 9.36 -16.57 -10.26
N TYR A 38 9.90 -16.25 -9.09
CA TYR A 38 11.22 -16.75 -8.69
C TYR A 38 11.32 -16.98 -7.19
N GLU A 39 12.32 -17.76 -6.81
CA GLU A 39 12.60 -18.08 -5.42
C GLU A 39 13.98 -17.60 -4.99
N PHE A 40 14.14 -17.40 -3.68
CA PHE A 40 15.42 -17.22 -3.03
C PHE A 40 15.35 -17.67 -1.58
N GLU A 41 16.53 -17.91 -1.01
CA GLU A 41 16.68 -18.29 0.39
C GLU A 41 17.34 -17.18 1.19
N VAL A 42 16.85 -16.95 2.41
CA VAL A 42 17.43 -16.01 3.36
C VAL A 42 17.12 -16.48 4.78
N ASP A 43 18.14 -16.48 5.64
CA ASP A 43 18.08 -17.07 6.98
C ASP A 43 17.46 -18.49 6.98
N ASN A 44 16.40 -18.72 7.76
CA ASN A 44 15.69 -20.00 7.83
C ASN A 44 14.46 -20.06 6.90
N TYR A 45 14.38 -19.17 5.90
CA TYR A 45 13.22 -19.08 5.02
C TYR A 45 13.57 -19.34 3.55
N ASN A 46 12.64 -19.99 2.85
CA ASN A 46 12.52 -19.97 1.39
C ASN A 46 11.38 -19.01 1.04
N ILE A 47 11.64 -18.09 0.13
CA ILE A 47 10.70 -17.05 -0.30
C ILE A 47 10.50 -17.17 -1.79
N GLU A 48 9.23 -17.25 -2.18
CA GLU A 48 8.77 -17.29 -3.57
C GLU A 48 8.06 -15.97 -3.86
N ILE A 49 8.55 -15.22 -4.85
CA ILE A 49 7.86 -14.03 -5.36
C ILE A 49 7.06 -14.47 -6.58
N GLU A 50 5.73 -14.46 -6.46
CA GLU A 50 4.84 -14.80 -7.57
C GLU A 50 4.83 -13.70 -8.62
N TYR A 51 4.77 -12.45 -8.18
CA TYR A 51 4.91 -11.27 -9.03
C TYR A 51 5.20 -10.02 -8.20
N SER A 52 5.83 -9.03 -8.84
CA SER A 52 5.72 -7.62 -8.47
C SER A 52 5.25 -6.81 -9.68
N LYS A 53 4.18 -6.03 -9.52
CA LYS A 53 3.59 -5.19 -10.56
C LYS A 53 3.61 -3.73 -10.14
N LEU A 54 4.19 -2.87 -10.98
CA LEU A 54 4.23 -1.43 -10.75
C LEU A 54 2.96 -0.76 -11.28
N TYR A 55 2.35 0.09 -10.46
CA TYR A 55 1.29 1.03 -10.84
C TYR A 55 1.70 2.45 -10.42
N ASP A 56 0.93 3.46 -10.81
CA ASP A 56 1.32 4.86 -10.55
C ASP A 56 1.46 5.19 -9.06
N ASN A 57 0.66 4.53 -8.22
CA ASN A 57 0.52 4.84 -6.80
C ASN A 57 1.00 3.73 -5.88
N TYR A 58 1.48 2.60 -6.42
CA TYR A 58 2.01 1.52 -5.60
C TYR A 58 2.79 0.49 -6.41
N LEU A 59 3.70 -0.20 -5.73
CA LEU A 59 4.30 -1.45 -6.17
C LEU A 59 3.62 -2.62 -5.47
N LEU A 60 2.80 -3.38 -6.19
CA LEU A 60 2.08 -4.54 -5.67
C LEU A 60 2.96 -5.79 -5.74
N THR A 61 3.17 -6.48 -4.63
CA THR A 61 3.91 -7.74 -4.57
C THR A 61 3.07 -8.84 -3.95
N LYS A 62 3.06 -10.02 -4.59
CA LYS A 62 2.53 -11.25 -4.01
C LYS A 62 3.64 -12.25 -3.80
N TYR A 63 3.71 -12.82 -2.60
CA TYR A 63 4.79 -13.70 -2.23
C TYR A 63 4.37 -14.75 -1.21
N LYS A 64 5.19 -15.80 -1.11
CA LYS A 64 5.04 -16.88 -0.13
C LYS A 64 6.32 -17.04 0.67
N ILE A 65 6.18 -17.23 1.98
CA ILE A 65 7.27 -17.52 2.91
C ILE A 65 7.06 -18.92 3.49
N ARG A 66 8.11 -19.73 3.47
CA ARG A 66 8.16 -21.07 4.06
C ARG A 66 9.40 -21.19 4.93
N ARG A 67 9.32 -21.89 6.06
CA ARG A 67 10.54 -22.29 6.78
C ARG A 67 11.25 -23.40 6.03
N LYS A 68 12.58 -23.35 5.98
CA LYS A 68 13.41 -24.35 5.29
C LYS A 68 13.28 -25.75 5.89
N ASP A 69 13.06 -25.82 7.21
CA ASP A 69 12.87 -27.07 7.95
C ASP A 69 11.44 -27.64 7.83
N GLY A 70 10.53 -26.95 7.13
CA GLY A 70 9.13 -27.36 6.97
C GLY A 70 8.29 -27.27 8.25
N SER A 71 8.81 -26.63 9.30
CA SER A 71 8.09 -26.40 10.56
C SER A 71 7.03 -25.29 10.41
N TYR A 72 6.22 -25.15 11.46
CA TYR A 72 5.12 -24.19 11.52
C TYR A 72 5.58 -22.75 11.22
N ILE A 73 4.82 -22.02 10.40
CA ILE A 73 5.00 -20.56 10.22
C ILE A 73 3.76 -19.80 10.68
N GLY A 74 3.96 -18.76 11.49
CA GLY A 74 2.88 -17.90 11.97
C GLY A 74 2.67 -16.64 11.13
N GLU A 75 1.50 -16.01 11.27
CA GLU A 75 1.14 -14.77 10.57
C GLU A 75 2.11 -13.60 10.85
N ASN A 76 2.61 -13.46 12.08
CA ASN A 76 3.47 -12.31 12.46
C ASN A 76 4.97 -12.66 12.47
N GLU A 77 5.36 -13.71 11.77
CA GLU A 77 6.70 -14.27 11.90
C GLU A 77 7.76 -13.54 11.07
N ALA A 78 7.46 -13.33 9.79
CA ALA A 78 8.32 -12.67 8.82
C ALA A 78 7.44 -11.98 7.76
N ASN A 79 7.87 -10.80 7.33
CA ASN A 79 7.24 -10.00 6.28
C ASN A 79 8.31 -9.55 5.29
N LEU A 80 7.96 -9.55 4.01
CA LEU A 80 8.81 -9.03 2.95
C LEU A 80 8.36 -7.61 2.57
N SER A 81 9.32 -6.69 2.57
CA SER A 81 9.19 -5.38 1.94
C SER A 81 9.79 -5.45 0.55
N THR A 82 9.02 -5.09 -0.48
CA THR A 82 9.57 -4.80 -1.81
C THR A 82 9.54 -3.29 -2.00
N PHE A 83 10.68 -2.67 -2.26
CA PHE A 83 10.77 -1.22 -2.39
C PHE A 83 11.49 -0.82 -3.67
N ILE A 84 11.18 0.39 -4.12
CA ILE A 84 11.76 0.96 -5.33
C ILE A 84 13.10 1.63 -5.01
N ILE A 85 14.13 1.37 -5.82
CA ILE A 85 15.49 1.86 -5.55
C ILE A 85 15.99 2.93 -6.53
N LYS A 86 15.21 3.29 -7.56
CA LYS A 86 15.68 4.12 -8.69
C LYS A 86 15.12 5.54 -8.72
N TYR A 87 15.07 6.24 -7.59
CA TYR A 87 14.69 7.66 -7.56
C TYR A 87 15.57 8.50 -6.64
N ASP A 88 15.91 9.69 -7.12
CA ASP A 88 16.56 10.74 -6.33
C ASP A 88 15.59 11.33 -5.28
N SER A 89 14.27 11.25 -5.52
CA SER A 89 13.23 11.77 -4.62
C SER A 89 11.86 11.14 -4.90
N ALA A 90 11.33 10.41 -3.92
CA ALA A 90 9.97 9.87 -3.91
C ALA A 90 9.42 9.85 -2.48
N PHE A 91 8.12 10.13 -2.33
CA PHE A 91 7.39 9.91 -1.09
C PHE A 91 6.69 8.56 -1.19
N SER A 92 7.26 7.56 -0.51
CA SER A 92 6.74 6.20 -0.48
C SER A 92 6.68 5.65 0.94
N PHE A 93 5.79 4.69 1.15
CA PHE A 93 5.59 4.03 2.44
C PHE A 93 5.20 2.57 2.23
N GLY A 94 5.99 1.67 2.80
CA GLY A 94 5.74 0.24 2.73
C GLY A 94 6.58 -0.56 3.74
N PRO A 95 6.26 -1.85 3.90
CA PRO A 95 5.18 -2.56 3.23
C PRO A 95 3.85 -2.35 3.96
N HIS A 96 2.78 -2.10 3.19
CA HIS A 96 1.41 -2.24 3.66
C HIS A 96 0.90 -3.63 3.28
N ILE A 97 0.56 -4.46 4.27
CA ILE A 97 0.03 -5.80 4.04
C ILE A 97 -1.47 -5.69 3.77
N ILE A 98 -1.88 -6.06 2.56
CA ILE A 98 -3.26 -6.05 2.10
C ILE A 98 -3.97 -7.32 2.56
N SER A 99 -3.32 -8.47 2.34
CA SER A 99 -3.84 -9.79 2.71
C SER A 99 -2.71 -10.65 3.22
N SER A 100 -2.99 -11.45 4.25
CA SER A 100 -2.07 -12.42 4.84
C SER A 100 -2.83 -13.68 5.18
N LYS A 101 -2.34 -14.83 4.73
CA LYS A 101 -2.96 -16.13 4.94
C LYS A 101 -1.91 -17.19 5.25
N VAL A 102 -2.15 -17.97 6.30
CA VAL A 102 -1.38 -19.19 6.57
C VAL A 102 -2.12 -20.40 6.00
N ILE A 103 -1.44 -21.14 5.12
CA ILE A 103 -1.93 -22.34 4.44
C ILE A 103 -1.24 -23.55 5.07
N ASP A 104 -2.04 -24.50 5.54
CA ASP A 104 -1.61 -25.76 6.16
C ASP A 104 -0.53 -25.58 7.25
N ASN A 105 -0.56 -24.44 7.94
CA ASN A 105 0.43 -24.06 8.95
C ASN A 105 1.89 -24.01 8.47
N LYS A 106 2.14 -24.02 7.14
CA LYS A 106 3.48 -24.18 6.56
C LYS A 106 3.86 -23.10 5.56
N ILE A 107 2.87 -22.48 4.93
CA ILE A 107 3.08 -21.46 3.92
C ILE A 107 2.36 -20.22 4.40
N LYS A 108 3.09 -19.11 4.52
CA LYS A 108 2.51 -17.80 4.70
C LYS A 108 2.46 -17.11 3.34
N GLU A 109 1.27 -16.89 2.81
CA GLU A 109 1.05 -16.16 1.56
C GLU A 109 0.62 -14.73 1.89
N GLU A 110 1.27 -13.74 1.27
CA GLU A 110 0.96 -12.33 1.48
C GLU A 110 0.88 -11.57 0.17
N ILE A 111 -0.02 -10.58 0.19
CA ILE A 111 -0.08 -9.53 -0.81
C ILE A 111 0.21 -8.23 -0.08
N SER A 112 1.22 -7.51 -0.56
CA SER A 112 1.62 -6.24 0.00
C SER A 112 1.82 -5.18 -1.07
N ILE A 113 1.80 -3.93 -0.65
CA ILE A 113 2.22 -2.82 -1.48
C ILE A 113 3.32 -2.01 -0.81
N ASP A 114 4.15 -1.39 -1.63
CA ASP A 114 4.83 -0.15 -1.28
C ASP A 114 4.05 1.00 -1.92
N PHE A 115 3.44 1.84 -1.08
CA PHE A 115 2.60 2.96 -1.52
C PHE A 115 3.47 4.10 -2.03
N VAL A 116 3.09 4.71 -3.14
CA VAL A 116 3.79 5.85 -3.77
C VAL A 116 2.85 7.05 -3.78
N ALA A 117 3.02 7.95 -2.80
CA ALA A 117 2.27 9.19 -2.71
C ALA A 117 2.62 10.12 -3.87
N ALA A 118 3.92 10.36 -4.06
CA ALA A 118 4.42 11.32 -5.03
C ALA A 118 5.84 10.96 -5.47
N ILE A 119 6.15 11.26 -6.73
CA ILE A 119 7.43 10.96 -7.34
C ILE A 119 7.77 12.04 -8.36
N GLU A 120 9.03 12.47 -8.37
CA GLU A 120 9.49 13.58 -9.20
C GLU A 120 9.33 13.32 -10.70
N LYS A 121 9.52 12.07 -11.13
CA LYS A 121 9.48 11.67 -12.54
C LYS A 121 8.48 10.54 -12.74
N HIS A 122 7.75 10.59 -13.86
CA HIS A 122 6.79 9.54 -14.22
C HIS A 122 7.47 8.17 -14.31
N LEU A 123 6.75 7.16 -13.86
CA LEU A 123 7.21 5.79 -13.68
C LEU A 123 6.93 4.96 -14.93
N GLU A 124 7.87 4.82 -15.87
CA GLU A 124 7.72 3.83 -16.95
C GLU A 124 8.24 2.45 -16.54
N LYS A 125 9.31 2.44 -15.75
CA LYS A 125 9.95 1.25 -15.19
C LYS A 125 10.73 1.61 -13.93
N VAL A 126 10.81 0.66 -13.01
CA VAL A 126 11.50 0.82 -11.72
C VAL A 126 12.48 -0.33 -11.52
N LYS A 127 13.58 -0.06 -10.83
CA LYS A 127 14.37 -1.13 -10.23
C LYS A 127 13.83 -1.39 -8.83
N ILE A 128 13.60 -2.66 -8.51
CA ILE A 128 13.10 -3.08 -7.20
C ILE A 128 14.17 -3.82 -6.42
N ARG A 129 14.06 -3.77 -5.09
CA ARG A 129 14.82 -4.62 -4.16
C ARG A 129 13.87 -5.14 -3.09
N HIS A 130 14.26 -6.22 -2.44
CA HIS A 130 13.51 -6.79 -1.33
C HIS A 130 14.29 -6.69 -0.03
N ALA A 131 13.57 -6.60 1.07
CA ALA A 131 14.09 -6.74 2.42
C ALA A 131 13.17 -7.62 3.24
N LEU A 132 13.75 -8.53 4.02
CA LEU A 132 13.03 -9.38 4.96
C LEU A 132 13.22 -8.86 6.38
N ALA A 133 12.13 -8.76 7.13
CA ALA A 133 12.14 -8.44 8.55
C ALA A 133 11.13 -9.33 9.29
N GLY A 134 11.36 -9.56 10.58
CA GLY A 134 10.51 -10.48 11.33
C GLY A 134 10.96 -10.71 12.76
N LYS A 135 10.12 -11.40 13.52
CA LYS A 135 10.33 -11.66 14.95
C LYS A 135 11.60 -12.45 15.24
N TYR A 136 11.96 -13.36 14.34
CA TYR A 136 13.11 -14.26 14.48
C TYR A 136 14.23 -13.94 13.48
N ILE A 137 14.25 -12.71 12.98
CA ILE A 137 15.22 -12.21 12.01
C ILE A 137 16.03 -11.12 12.68
N ASP A 138 17.35 -11.25 12.61
CA ASP A 138 18.25 -10.26 13.21
C ASP A 138 18.32 -9.00 12.32
N GLY A 139 17.53 -8.01 12.70
CA GLY A 139 17.36 -6.76 11.96
C GLY A 139 16.61 -6.95 10.63
N THR A 140 16.83 -6.01 9.71
CA THR A 140 16.31 -6.09 8.34
C THR A 140 17.38 -6.70 7.44
N LYS A 141 17.05 -7.79 6.74
CA LYS A 141 17.94 -8.44 5.77
C LYS A 141 17.60 -7.97 4.36
N GLU A 142 18.45 -7.11 3.80
CA GLU A 142 18.34 -6.75 2.38
C GLU A 142 18.74 -7.91 1.48
N ILE A 143 17.91 -8.18 0.48
CA ILE A 143 18.12 -9.20 -0.53
C ILE A 143 18.62 -8.48 -1.78
N LYS A 144 19.88 -8.72 -2.14
CA LYS A 144 20.55 -8.08 -3.29
C LYS A 144 20.06 -8.57 -4.66
N LYS A 145 18.96 -9.32 -4.71
CA LYS A 145 18.32 -9.67 -5.97
C LYS A 145 17.49 -8.47 -6.41
N GLU A 146 17.96 -7.85 -7.47
CA GLU A 146 17.36 -6.66 -8.05
C GLU A 146 16.91 -6.96 -9.46
N GLY A 147 15.92 -6.22 -9.94
CA GLY A 147 15.61 -6.22 -11.35
C GLY A 147 14.56 -5.19 -11.71
N VAL A 148 14.29 -5.09 -13.00
CA VAL A 148 13.43 -4.05 -13.55
C VAL A 148 11.99 -4.55 -13.66
N VAL A 149 11.05 -3.76 -13.15
CA VAL A 149 9.60 -3.95 -13.32
C VAL A 149 9.05 -2.78 -14.13
N ASN A 150 8.25 -3.05 -15.15
CA ASN A 150 7.62 -2.03 -15.98
C ASN A 150 6.27 -1.60 -15.40
N LEU A 151 5.85 -0.38 -15.71
CA LEU A 151 4.51 0.12 -15.38
C LEU A 151 3.44 -0.76 -16.04
N SER A 152 2.48 -1.19 -15.22
CA SER A 152 1.32 -1.94 -15.65
C SER A 152 0.09 -1.03 -15.71
N ASN A 153 -0.75 -1.27 -16.70
CA ASN A 153 -2.12 -0.75 -16.76
C ASN A 153 -3.16 -1.87 -16.61
N GLU A 154 -2.71 -3.11 -16.37
CA GLU A 154 -3.61 -4.27 -16.24
C GLU A 154 -4.52 -4.10 -15.04
N ASN A 155 -5.82 -4.20 -15.29
CA ASN A 155 -6.88 -4.09 -14.28
C ASN A 155 -6.80 -2.84 -13.39
N TYR A 156 -6.21 -1.76 -13.90
CA TYR A 156 -6.00 -0.52 -13.17
C TYR A 156 -6.65 0.66 -13.90
N ILE A 157 -7.49 1.40 -13.18
CA ILE A 157 -8.24 2.53 -13.72
C ILE A 157 -7.81 3.81 -13.01
N ARG A 158 -7.31 4.77 -13.80
CA ARG A 158 -7.06 6.15 -13.34
C ARG A 158 -8.38 6.91 -13.33
N LEU A 159 -8.82 7.37 -12.16
CA LEU A 159 -10.10 8.06 -11.99
C LEU A 159 -9.90 9.57 -11.89
N ASN A 160 -9.01 10.02 -11.00
CA ASN A 160 -8.76 11.43 -10.68
C ASN A 160 -10.05 12.26 -10.51
N LYS A 161 -11.07 11.65 -9.92
CA LYS A 161 -12.40 12.24 -9.75
C LYS A 161 -12.40 13.05 -8.46
N LYS A 162 -12.62 14.36 -8.57
CA LYS A 162 -12.79 15.25 -7.43
C LYS A 162 -14.25 15.34 -7.04
N ILE A 163 -14.53 15.16 -5.76
CA ILE A 163 -15.87 15.28 -5.17
C ILE A 163 -15.79 16.04 -3.85
N LYS A 164 -16.92 16.58 -3.42
CA LYS A 164 -17.06 17.27 -2.14
C LYS A 164 -18.02 16.48 -1.25
N ILE A 165 -17.58 16.15 -0.04
CA ILE A 165 -18.35 15.40 0.97
C ILE A 165 -18.23 16.15 2.29
N ASP A 166 -19.34 16.62 2.87
CA ASP A 166 -19.33 17.32 4.17
C ASP A 166 -18.27 18.43 4.25
N ASP A 167 -18.22 19.23 3.19
CA ASP A 167 -17.23 20.29 2.96
C ASP A 167 -15.77 19.87 2.71
N ILE A 168 -15.47 18.58 2.72
CA ILE A 168 -14.17 18.00 2.43
C ILE A 168 -14.00 17.78 0.92
N ASN A 169 -12.90 18.29 0.37
CA ASN A 169 -12.49 17.96 -1.00
C ASN A 169 -11.79 16.60 -1.00
N LEU A 170 -12.44 15.59 -1.58
CA LEU A 170 -11.91 14.26 -1.75
C LEU A 170 -11.56 14.01 -3.22
N THR A 171 -10.35 13.53 -3.47
CA THR A 171 -9.97 13.01 -4.78
C THR A 171 -9.94 11.49 -4.74
N VAL A 172 -10.73 10.88 -5.62
CA VAL A 172 -10.68 9.44 -5.92
C VAL A 172 -9.64 9.26 -7.01
N SER A 173 -8.45 8.79 -6.65
CA SER A 173 -7.30 8.78 -7.56
C SER A 173 -7.38 7.62 -8.56
N ASN A 174 -7.52 6.40 -8.08
CA ASN A 174 -7.50 5.20 -8.91
C ASN A 174 -8.20 4.02 -8.23
N LEU A 175 -8.54 3.04 -9.05
CA LEU A 175 -9.11 1.75 -8.65
C LEU A 175 -8.37 0.63 -9.40
N GLY A 176 -7.75 -0.28 -8.66
CA GLY A 176 -7.19 -1.53 -9.18
C GLY A 176 -8.08 -2.71 -8.82
N ASN A 177 -8.37 -3.61 -9.77
CA ASN A 177 -9.17 -4.82 -9.57
C ASN A 177 -8.30 -6.07 -9.78
N PHE A 178 -8.18 -6.92 -8.77
CA PHE A 178 -7.24 -8.03 -8.75
C PHE A 178 -7.93 -9.34 -8.36
N GLU A 179 -7.18 -10.45 -8.42
CA GLU A 179 -7.71 -11.77 -8.04
C GLU A 179 -8.17 -11.88 -6.59
N PHE A 180 -7.76 -10.95 -5.73
CA PHE A 180 -8.05 -10.92 -4.30
C PHE A 180 -9.08 -9.84 -3.89
N GLY A 181 -9.60 -9.08 -4.85
CA GLY A 181 -10.44 -7.90 -4.60
C GLY A 181 -9.85 -6.63 -5.22
N SER A 182 -10.22 -5.47 -4.69
CA SER A 182 -9.80 -4.19 -5.25
C SER A 182 -9.00 -3.33 -4.29
N ILE A 183 -8.22 -2.42 -4.86
CA ILE A 183 -7.50 -1.38 -4.14
C ILE A 183 -7.99 -0.03 -4.64
N LEU A 184 -8.54 0.77 -3.73
CA LEU A 184 -8.98 2.15 -4.00
C LEU A 184 -8.05 3.12 -3.30
N ASN A 185 -7.50 4.09 -4.05
CA ASN A 185 -6.68 5.15 -3.50
C ASN A 185 -7.44 6.48 -3.48
N LEU A 186 -7.40 7.14 -2.33
CA LEU A 186 -8.07 8.41 -2.08
C LEU A 186 -7.05 9.41 -1.52
N PHE A 187 -7.28 10.71 -1.72
CA PHE A 187 -6.58 11.73 -0.94
C PHE A 187 -7.43 12.97 -0.73
N THR A 188 -7.14 13.70 0.34
CA THR A 188 -7.74 15.00 0.66
C THR A 188 -6.69 16.11 0.60
N GLU A 189 -7.15 17.33 0.34
CA GLU A 189 -6.32 18.55 0.28
C GLU A 189 -6.89 19.55 1.30
N ASN A 190 -6.03 20.15 2.14
CA ASN A 190 -6.38 21.23 3.07
C ASN A 190 -7.52 20.93 4.03
N LEU A 191 -7.36 19.91 4.88
CA LEU A 191 -8.24 19.72 6.02
C LEU A 191 -7.84 20.76 7.09
N GLU A 192 -8.56 21.88 7.17
CA GLU A 192 -8.20 23.02 8.04
C GLU A 192 -8.78 22.91 9.48
N ASP A 193 -9.61 21.90 9.79
CA ASP A 193 -10.27 21.75 11.11
C ASP A 193 -9.87 20.44 11.84
N GLU A 194 -9.66 20.51 13.18
CA GLU A 194 -9.31 19.38 14.06
C GLU A 194 -10.33 18.21 14.00
N GLU A 195 -11.59 18.47 13.64
CA GLU A 195 -12.60 17.40 13.44
C GLU A 195 -12.37 16.60 12.16
N ILE A 196 -11.60 17.15 11.20
CA ILE A 196 -11.40 16.63 9.85
C ILE A 196 -10.08 15.86 9.68
N GLU A 197 -9.07 16.06 10.55
CA GLU A 197 -7.84 15.24 10.61
C GLU A 197 -8.12 13.71 10.73
N ASN A 198 -9.37 13.35 11.04
CA ASN A 198 -9.85 11.98 11.21
C ASN A 198 -10.71 11.46 10.04
N PHE A 199 -10.50 11.92 8.80
CA PHE A 199 -11.31 11.47 7.63
C PHE A 199 -11.44 9.93 7.60
N HIS A 200 -10.34 9.21 7.76
CA HIS A 200 -10.35 7.75 7.74
C HIS A 200 -11.11 7.11 8.94
N GLU A 201 -11.17 7.80 10.09
CA GLU A 201 -11.94 7.34 11.25
C GLU A 201 -13.44 7.63 11.11
N ASN A 202 -13.80 8.73 10.46
CA ASN A 202 -15.18 9.22 10.31
C ASN A 202 -15.90 8.72 9.04
N TYR A 203 -15.14 8.26 8.05
CA TYR A 203 -15.69 7.74 6.79
C TYR A 203 -15.28 6.29 6.56
N SER A 204 -16.09 5.61 5.77
CA SER A 204 -15.82 4.26 5.26
C SER A 204 -16.15 4.20 3.77
N VAL A 205 -15.78 3.11 3.10
CA VAL A 205 -16.21 2.86 1.72
C VAL A 205 -17.11 1.65 1.66
N LYS A 206 -18.27 1.82 1.03
CA LYS A 206 -19.23 0.74 0.78
C LYS A 206 -19.14 0.31 -0.68
N LEU A 207 -18.96 -0.99 -0.88
CA LEU A 207 -19.11 -1.65 -2.17
C LEU A 207 -20.53 -2.20 -2.28
N LYS A 208 -21.16 -1.98 -3.44
CA LYS A 208 -22.39 -2.66 -3.87
C LYS A 208 -22.16 -3.32 -5.23
N SER A 209 -22.66 -4.54 -5.39
CA SER A 209 -22.72 -5.23 -6.68
C SER A 209 -23.82 -6.28 -6.66
N ASN A 210 -24.91 -6.06 -7.40
CA ASN A 210 -26.12 -6.87 -7.31
C ASN A 210 -26.57 -7.03 -5.83
N ASP A 211 -26.64 -8.27 -5.32
CA ASP A 211 -27.03 -8.57 -3.93
C ASP A 211 -25.85 -8.45 -2.94
N PHE A 212 -24.61 -8.27 -3.43
CA PHE A 212 -23.45 -8.07 -2.59
C PHE A 212 -23.41 -6.64 -2.06
N SER A 213 -23.25 -6.51 -0.74
CA SER A 213 -22.89 -5.23 -0.13
C SER A 213 -21.98 -5.41 1.08
N LYS A 214 -20.91 -4.62 1.14
CA LYS A 214 -19.95 -4.64 2.25
C LYS A 214 -19.31 -3.28 2.46
N ILE A 215 -19.08 -2.94 3.72
CA ILE A 215 -18.39 -1.71 4.14
C ILE A 215 -16.94 -2.07 4.48
N TYR A 216 -16.02 -1.20 4.09
CA TYR A 216 -14.58 -1.32 4.28
C TYR A 216 -14.04 -0.07 4.95
N GLU A 217 -13.07 -0.27 5.83
CA GLU A 217 -12.37 0.81 6.50
C GLU A 217 -11.40 1.53 5.54
N ILE A 218 -11.32 2.84 5.69
CA ILE A 218 -10.32 3.67 5.03
C ILE A 218 -9.07 3.65 5.93
N LYS A 219 -7.90 3.45 5.33
CA LYS A 219 -6.62 3.44 6.06
C LYS A 219 -5.80 4.66 5.65
N GLN A 220 -5.34 5.45 6.61
CA GLN A 220 -4.39 6.53 6.37
C GLN A 220 -3.01 5.94 6.09
N MET A 221 -2.41 6.34 4.97
CA MET A 221 -1.10 5.87 4.52
C MET A 221 -0.01 6.89 4.83
N MET A 222 -0.28 8.16 4.54
CA MET A 222 0.71 9.22 4.65
C MET A 222 0.03 10.58 4.80
N VAL A 223 0.55 11.41 5.69
CA VAL A 223 0.22 12.83 5.81
C VAL A 223 1.45 13.62 5.42
N LEU A 224 1.30 14.54 4.47
CA LEU A 224 2.38 15.41 4.02
C LEU A 224 1.98 16.86 4.29
N ASP A 225 2.94 17.65 4.81
CA ASP A 225 2.82 19.08 5.02
C ASP A 225 4.12 19.83 4.63
N GLY A 226 4.07 21.16 4.67
CA GLY A 226 5.23 22.02 4.44
C GLY A 226 5.97 21.73 3.13
N LYS A 227 7.29 21.55 3.21
CA LYS A 227 8.15 21.31 2.03
C LYS A 227 7.81 20.03 1.27
N ALA A 228 7.23 19.02 1.94
CA ALA A 228 6.85 17.80 1.27
C ALA A 228 5.64 18.01 0.36
N VAL A 229 4.69 18.86 0.79
CA VAL A 229 3.54 19.25 -0.05
C VAL A 229 3.97 20.11 -1.23
N ASP A 230 4.91 21.04 -1.05
CA ASP A 230 5.47 21.83 -2.15
C ASP A 230 6.00 20.94 -3.29
N ALA A 231 6.72 19.86 -2.93
CA ALA A 231 7.21 18.89 -3.90
C ALA A 231 6.08 18.09 -4.58
N VAL A 232 5.04 17.68 -3.82
CA VAL A 232 3.86 16.99 -4.38
C VAL A 232 3.11 17.89 -5.37
N ILE A 233 3.00 19.20 -5.06
CA ILE A 233 2.41 20.21 -5.95
C ILE A 233 3.24 20.32 -7.24
N GLU A 234 4.56 20.46 -7.12
CA GLU A 234 5.48 20.59 -8.25
C GLU A 234 5.40 19.38 -9.20
N TRP A 235 5.28 18.18 -8.65
CA TRP A 235 5.25 16.93 -9.42
C TRP A 235 3.86 16.61 -10.02
N ASN A 236 2.99 17.61 -10.16
CA ASN A 236 1.69 17.55 -10.84
C ASN A 236 0.66 16.60 -10.21
N LYS A 237 0.40 16.69 -8.90
CA LYS A 237 -0.63 15.85 -8.27
C LYS A 237 -1.83 16.58 -7.65
N ILE A 238 -1.77 17.88 -7.37
CA ILE A 238 -2.77 18.56 -6.51
C ILE A 238 -2.84 20.09 -6.73
N ASN A 239 -3.75 20.76 -6.02
CA ASN A 239 -3.94 22.20 -6.01
C ASN A 239 -2.70 22.92 -5.44
N LYS A 240 -2.35 24.06 -6.05
CA LYS A 240 -1.18 24.89 -5.71
C LYS A 240 -1.27 25.53 -4.34
N ASP A 241 -2.49 25.76 -3.86
CA ASP A 241 -2.74 26.36 -2.54
C ASP A 241 -2.84 25.28 -1.44
N THR A 242 -2.42 24.04 -1.73
CA THR A 242 -2.43 22.96 -0.75
C THR A 242 -1.30 23.15 0.26
N LYS A 243 -1.63 23.08 1.54
CA LYS A 243 -0.72 23.14 2.69
C LYS A 243 -0.54 21.76 3.33
N LEU A 244 -1.57 20.91 3.23
CA LEU A 244 -1.63 19.58 3.82
C LEU A 244 -2.32 18.61 2.86
N VAL A 245 -1.76 17.42 2.70
CA VAL A 245 -2.33 16.32 1.90
C VAL A 245 -2.34 15.06 2.74
N GLU A 246 -3.48 14.39 2.76
CA GLU A 246 -3.58 13.06 3.37
C GLU A 246 -3.91 12.02 2.31
N PHE A 247 -3.12 10.96 2.27
CA PHE A 247 -3.31 9.83 1.37
C PHE A 247 -3.92 8.65 2.11
N PHE A 248 -4.90 8.02 1.47
CA PHE A 248 -5.62 6.89 2.01
C PHE A 248 -5.70 5.74 1.01
N ILE A 249 -5.80 4.54 1.57
CA ILE A 249 -6.09 3.31 0.82
C ILE A 249 -7.31 2.60 1.41
N VAL A 250 -8.06 1.93 0.55
CA VAL A 250 -9.12 1.02 0.95
C VAL A 250 -8.85 -0.35 0.31
N ASP A 251 -8.62 -1.34 1.17
CA ASP A 251 -8.44 -2.73 0.78
C ASP A 251 -9.82 -3.39 0.66
N LEU A 252 -10.38 -3.40 -0.55
CA LEU A 252 -11.70 -3.96 -0.86
C LEU A 252 -11.58 -5.48 -1.08
N LEU A 253 -11.39 -6.24 -0.01
CA LEU A 253 -11.26 -7.70 -0.07
C LEU A 253 -12.61 -8.42 -0.15
N TYR A 254 -12.81 -9.14 -1.24
CA TYR A 254 -14.00 -9.93 -1.53
C TYR A 254 -13.68 -11.13 -2.42
N ASP A 255 -14.58 -12.09 -2.46
CA ASP A 255 -14.55 -13.16 -3.46
C ASP A 255 -14.98 -12.58 -4.82
N VAL A 256 -14.10 -12.65 -5.81
CA VAL A 256 -14.32 -12.07 -7.14
C VAL A 256 -15.50 -12.71 -7.87
N ASP A 257 -15.83 -13.96 -7.55
CA ASP A 257 -16.96 -14.67 -8.15
C ASP A 257 -18.33 -14.13 -7.67
N LEU A 258 -18.34 -13.36 -6.58
CA LEU A 258 -19.54 -12.72 -6.03
C LEU A 258 -19.80 -11.33 -6.62
N ILE A 259 -18.88 -10.81 -7.43
CA ILE A 259 -18.93 -9.43 -7.93
C ILE A 259 -19.24 -9.41 -9.42
N ASP A 260 -20.29 -8.69 -9.78
CA ASP A 260 -20.55 -8.25 -11.14
C ASP A 260 -19.93 -6.88 -11.37
N PHE A 261 -18.83 -6.86 -12.12
CA PHE A 261 -18.11 -5.64 -12.44
C PHE A 261 -18.91 -4.64 -13.31
N ASN A 262 -19.99 -5.08 -13.97
CA ASN A 262 -20.88 -4.16 -14.70
C ASN A 262 -21.83 -3.39 -13.77
N ASN A 263 -22.01 -3.89 -12.55
CA ASN A 263 -22.85 -3.28 -11.51
C ASN A 263 -22.01 -2.97 -10.26
N PHE A 264 -20.72 -2.70 -10.43
CA PHE A 264 -19.82 -2.40 -9.33
C PHE A 264 -19.91 -0.92 -8.98
N GLU A 265 -20.41 -0.62 -7.78
CA GLU A 265 -20.55 0.74 -7.28
C GLU A 265 -19.80 0.92 -5.96
N LEU A 266 -19.13 2.06 -5.82
CA LEU A 266 -18.46 2.45 -4.59
C LEU A 266 -19.07 3.73 -4.04
N PHE A 267 -19.24 3.77 -2.72
CA PHE A 267 -19.75 4.94 -2.01
C PHE A 267 -18.82 5.26 -0.85
N VAL A 268 -18.55 6.54 -0.62
CA VAL A 268 -18.02 7.00 0.67
C VAL A 268 -19.22 7.16 1.60
N VAL A 269 -19.10 6.62 2.81
CA VAL A 269 -20.17 6.63 3.82
C VAL A 269 -19.69 7.37 5.05
N ASN A 270 -20.39 8.43 5.43
CA ASN A 270 -20.18 9.10 6.71
C ASN A 270 -20.70 8.19 7.83
N LYS A 271 -19.82 7.79 8.76
CA LYS A 271 -20.16 6.84 9.85
C LYS A 271 -21.12 7.44 10.88
N ASN A 272 -21.19 8.76 10.98
CA ASN A 272 -22.04 9.47 11.95
C ASN A 272 -23.46 9.68 11.40
N THR A 273 -23.60 10.00 10.12
CA THR A 273 -24.91 10.29 9.49
C THR A 273 -25.48 9.14 8.65
N ASN A 274 -24.65 8.18 8.26
CA ASN A 274 -24.92 7.15 7.24
C ASN A 274 -25.22 7.72 5.84
N GLU A 275 -24.89 8.98 5.58
CA GLU A 275 -25.01 9.54 4.24
C GLU A 275 -24.00 8.86 3.29
N GLU A 276 -24.50 8.45 2.11
CA GLU A 276 -23.71 7.75 1.10
C GLU A 276 -23.48 8.67 -0.11
N THR A 277 -22.23 8.92 -0.45
CA THR A 277 -21.86 9.66 -1.67
C THR A 277 -21.23 8.70 -2.68
N LYS A 278 -21.83 8.55 -3.86
CA LYS A 278 -21.32 7.67 -4.91
C LYS A 278 -20.01 8.18 -5.52
N ILE A 279 -18.98 7.34 -5.49
CA ILE A 279 -17.64 7.67 -5.97
C ILE A 279 -17.24 6.92 -7.24
N TYR A 280 -17.77 5.72 -7.48
CA TYR A 280 -17.63 4.93 -8.71
C TYR A 280 -18.96 4.24 -9.00
#